data_AF-A0A8D9GP03-F1
#
_entry.id   AF-A0A8D9GP03-F1
#
_cell.length_a   1.000
_cell.length_b   1.000
_cell.length_c   1.000
_cell.angle_alpha   90.00
_cell.angle_beta   90.00
_cell.angle_gamma   90.00
#
_symmetry.space_group_name_H-M   'P 1'
#
loop_
_entity.id
_entity.type
_entity.pdbx_description
1 polymer ?
#
loop_
_entity_poly.entity_id
_entity_poly.type
_entity_poly.pdbx_seq_one_letter_code
_entity_poly.pdbx_strand_id
1 'polypeptide(L)'
;MPLSATMVGALLGLGTQMYSNALRKLPYMRHPWEHVVGMGLGAVFANQLVKWDVKLKEDLEVMLDKARAANERRYFGTVFELKVFFLSFRFFFMV
;
A
#
# COMPACT_ATOMS: atom_id res chain seq x y z
N MET A 1 -8.35 -14.50 3.83
CA MET A 1 -9.23 -15.05 4.88
C MET A 1 -8.91 -14.35 6.20
N PRO A 2 -9.88 -13.72 6.88
CA PRO A 2 -9.63 -12.97 8.12
C PRO A 2 -9.03 -13.84 9.24
N LEU A 3 -9.35 -15.14 9.22
CA LEU A 3 -8.83 -16.10 10.20
C LEU A 3 -7.31 -16.29 10.11
N SER A 4 -6.74 -16.31 8.89
CA SER A 4 -5.30 -16.50 8.71
C SER A 4 -4.51 -15.28 9.19
N ALA A 5 -4.98 -14.07 8.92
CA ALA A 5 -4.35 -12.83 9.41
C ALA A 5 -4.39 -12.75 10.94
N THR A 6 -5.50 -13.16 11.55
CA THR A 6 -5.67 -13.20 13.01
C THR A 6 -4.72 -14.23 13.64
N MET A 7 -4.63 -15.44 13.08
CA MET A 7 -3.71 -16.48 13.56
C MET A 7 -2.24 -16.07 13.41
N VAL A 8 -1.85 -15.51 12.26
CA VAL A 8 -0.48 -15.03 12.03
C VAL A 8 -0.15 -13.89 12.99
N GLY A 9 -1.07 -12.94 13.18
CA GLY A 9 -0.90 -11.86 14.15
C GLY A 9 -0.77 -12.37 15.58
N ALA A 10 -1.59 -13.33 15.99
CA ALA A 10 -1.51 -13.94 17.32
C ALA A 10 -0.17 -14.65 17.53
N LEU A 11 0.30 -15.45 16.55
CA LEU A 11 1.59 -16.14 16.63
C LEU A 11 2.77 -15.16 16.66
N LEU A 12 2.70 -14.06 15.91
CA LEU A 12 3.68 -12.97 15.98
C LEU A 12 3.69 -12.30 17.36
N GLY A 13 2.52 -12.04 17.94
CA GLY A 13 2.39 -11.46 19.27
C GLY A 13 2.95 -12.37 20.37
N LEU A 14 2.66 -13.68 20.27
CA LEU A 14 3.22 -14.71 21.15
C LEU A 14 4.75 -14.77 21.00
N GLY A 15 5.24 -14.91 19.77
CA GLY A 15 6.67 -14.99 19.48
C GLY A 15 7.45 -13.77 19.96
N THR A 16 6.88 -12.57 19.81
CA THR A 16 7.46 -11.32 20.30
C THR A 16 7.59 -11.30 21.83
N GLN A 17 6.58 -11.77 22.56
CA GLN A 17 6.61 -11.86 24.02
C GLN A 17 7.61 -12.92 24.52
N MET A 18 7.61 -14.10 23.89
CA MET A 18 8.60 -15.15 24.19
C MET A 18 10.03 -14.69 23.89
N TYR A 19 10.23 -13.96 22.79
CA TYR A 19 11.53 -13.42 22.43
C TYR A 19 12.01 -12.36 23.42
N SER A 20 11.11 -11.48 23.90
CA SER A 20 11.43 -10.51 24.94
C SER A 20 11.90 -11.18 26.24
N ASN A 21 11.23 -12.27 26.64
CA ASN A 21 11.64 -13.05 27.81
C ASN A 21 12.95 -13.81 27.58
N ALA A 22 13.17 -14.33 26.38
CA ALA A 22 14.40 -15.01 25.98
C ALA A 22 15.62 -14.08 26.07
N LEU A 23 15.49 -12.84 25.57
CA LEU A 23 16.55 -11.83 25.64
C LEU A 23 16.92 -11.47 27.08
N ARG A 24 15.97 -11.55 28.01
CA ARG A 24 16.20 -11.32 29.45
C ARG A 24 16.78 -12.55 30.16
N LYS A 25 17.02 -13.67 29.45
CA LYS A 25 17.40 -14.97 30.01
C LYS A 25 16.41 -15.49 31.08
N LEU A 26 15.16 -15.03 31.02
CA LEU A 26 14.09 -15.44 31.93
C LEU A 26 13.37 -16.68 31.35
N PRO A 27 12.72 -17.50 32.19
CA PRO A 27 11.89 -18.60 31.71
C PRO A 27 10.84 -18.07 30.73
N TYR A 28 10.68 -18.74 29.58
CA TYR A 28 9.86 -18.26 28.46
C TYR A 28 8.43 -17.85 28.88
N MET A 29 7.83 -18.56 29.83
CA MET A 29 6.45 -18.34 30.28
C MET A 29 6.35 -17.72 31.68
N ARG A 30 7.28 -16.85 32.07
CA ARG A 30 7.26 -16.21 33.40
C ARG A 30 5.93 -15.48 33.69
N HIS A 31 5.38 -14.80 32.70
CA HIS A 31 4.10 -14.07 32.79
C HIS A 31 3.15 -14.54 31.68
N PRO A 32 2.37 -15.61 31.88
CA PRO A 32 1.54 -16.21 30.84
C PRO A 32 0.42 -15.27 30.35
N TRP A 33 -0.10 -14.41 31.21
CA TRP A 33 -1.11 -13.41 30.83
C TRP A 33 -0.57 -12.32 29.89
N GLU A 34 0.71 -11.98 29.97
CA GLU A 34 1.35 -11.04 29.04
C GLU A 34 1.39 -11.60 27.61
N HIS A 35 1.48 -12.93 27.47
CA HIS A 35 1.45 -13.60 26.17
C HIS A 35 0.05 -13.55 25.56
N VAL A 36 -1.00 -13.72 26.37
CA VAL A 36 -2.40 -13.58 25.89
C VAL A 36 -2.67 -12.15 25.43
N VAL A 37 -2.18 -11.16 26.16
CA VAL A 37 -2.25 -9.75 25.75
C VAL A 37 -1.45 -9.53 24.46
N GLY A 38 -0.24 -10.08 24.36
CA GLY A 38 0.59 -10.01 23.15
C GLY A 38 -0.09 -10.65 21.94
N MET A 39 -0.70 -11.82 22.10
CA MET A 39 -1.49 -12.49 21.06
C MET A 39 -2.69 -11.65 20.62
N GLY A 40 -3.43 -11.07 21.57
CA GLY A 40 -4.56 -10.18 21.29
C GLY A 40 -4.15 -8.93 20.51
N LEU A 41 -3.07 -8.27 20.95
CA LEU A 41 -2.52 -7.09 20.26
C LEU A 41 -2.02 -7.45 18.87
N GLY A 42 -1.28 -8.55 18.72
CA GLY A 42 -0.78 -9.02 17.43
C GLY A 42 -1.91 -9.36 16.45
N ALA A 43 -2.99 -9.99 16.93
CA ALA A 43 -4.17 -10.30 16.13
C ALA A 43 -4.90 -9.04 15.64
N VAL A 44 -5.10 -8.04 16.52
CA VAL A 44 -5.72 -6.76 16.13
C VAL A 44 -4.82 -6.03 15.13
N PHE A 45 -3.52 -6.00 15.38
CA PHE A 45 -2.53 -5.34 14.53
C PHE A 45 -2.51 -5.94 13.12
N ALA A 46 -2.44 -7.26 12.99
CA ALA A 46 -2.44 -7.92 11.68
C ALA A 46 -3.74 -7.67 10.90
N ASN A 47 -4.89 -7.67 11.57
CA ASN A 47 -6.16 -7.34 10.93
C ASN A 47 -6.22 -5.88 10.49
N GLN A 48 -5.68 -4.96 11.28
CA GLN A 48 -5.61 -3.54 10.92
C GLN A 48 -4.66 -3.30 9.75
N LEU A 49 -3.51 -3.97 9.72
CA LEU A 49 -2.54 -3.91 8.62
C LEU A 49 -3.16 -4.37 7.29
N VAL A 50 -3.88 -5.50 7.30
CA VAL A 50 -4.54 -5.99 6.08
C VAL A 50 -5.59 -5.00 5.57
N LYS A 51 -6.36 -4.37 6.47
CA LYS A 51 -7.31 -3.31 6.08
C LYS A 51 -6.60 -2.09 5.50
N TRP A 52 -5.45 -1.71 6.05
CA TRP A 52 -4.65 -0.61 5.53
C TRP A 52 -4.03 -0.92 4.16
N ASP A 53 -3.55 -2.14 3.93
CA ASP A 53 -3.00 -2.57 2.64
C ASP A 53 -4.03 -2.45 1.51
N VAL A 54 -5.29 -2.81 1.78
CA VAL A 54 -6.38 -2.67 0.81
C VAL A 54 -6.64 -1.19 0.47
N LYS A 55 -6.74 -0.32 1.49
CA LYS A 55 -6.92 1.12 1.27
C LYS A 55 -5.77 1.75 0.48
N LEU A 56 -4.54 1.36 0.81
CA LEU A 56 -3.34 1.86 0.10
C LEU A 56 -3.33 1.46 -1.37
N LYS A 57 -3.81 0.26 -1.70
CA LYS A 57 -3.95 -0.19 -3.10
C LYS A 57 -4.99 0.62 -3.84
N GLU A 58 -6.15 0.86 -3.24
CA GLU A 58 -7.21 1.71 -3.83
C GLU A 58 -6.69 3.15 -4.06
N ASP A 59 -6.04 3.74 -3.06
CA ASP A 59 -5.47 5.09 -3.18
C ASP A 59 -4.36 5.14 -4.25
N LEU A 60 -3.54 4.10 -4.38
CA LEU A 60 -2.49 4.00 -5.39
C LEU A 60 -3.08 3.96 -6.81
N GLU A 61 -4.14 3.17 -7.03
CA GLU A 61 -4.83 3.09 -8.32
C GLU A 61 -5.38 4.46 -8.74
N VAL A 62 -6.02 5.17 -7.81
CA VAL A 62 -6.52 6.53 -8.05
C VAL A 62 -5.40 7.50 -8.43
N MET A 63 -4.25 7.43 -7.76
CA MET A 63 -3.12 8.30 -8.09
C MET A 63 -2.50 7.96 -9.44
N LEU A 64 -2.47 6.67 -9.80
CA LEU A 64 -1.94 6.21 -11.08
C LEU A 64 -2.84 6.63 -12.25
N ASP A 65 -4.15 6.56 -12.08
CA ASP A 65 -5.12 7.05 -13.07
C ASP A 65 -5.04 8.57 -13.23
N LYS A 66 -4.91 9.32 -12.14
CA LYS A 66 -4.66 10.77 -12.17
C LYS A 66 -3.38 11.10 -12.93
N ALA A 67 -2.29 10.37 -12.66
CA ALA A 67 -1.02 10.56 -13.34
C ALA A 67 -1.11 10.25 -14.84
N ARG A 68 -1.80 9.17 -15.22
CA ARG A 68 -2.05 8.82 -16.62
C ARG A 68 -2.85 9.91 -17.35
N ALA A 69 -3.98 10.34 -16.77
CA ALA A 69 -4.82 11.38 -17.36
C ALA A 69 -4.08 12.73 -17.50
N ALA A 70 -3.22 13.09 -16.55
CA ALA A 70 -2.38 14.28 -16.63
C ALA A 70 -1.36 14.18 -17.77
N ASN A 71 -0.74 13.01 -17.96
CA ASN A 71 0.21 12.77 -19.04
C ASN A 71 -0.48 12.79 -20.42
N GLU A 72 -1.63 12.13 -20.57
CA GLU A 72 -2.39 12.11 -21.83
C GLU A 72 -2.78 13.53 -22.29
N ARG A 73 -3.25 14.39 -21.37
CA ARG A 73 -3.55 15.80 -21.67
C ARG A 73 -2.33 16.56 -22.18
N ARG A 74 -1.13 16.25 -21.67
CA ARG A 74 0.12 16.89 -22.11
C ARG A 74 0.47 16.49 -23.54
N TYR A 75 0.39 15.21 -23.89
CA TYR A 75 0.82 14.74 -25.22
C TYR A 75 -0.21 15.03 -26.31
N PHE A 76 -1.50 14.85 -26.07
CA PHE A 76 -2.53 15.12 -27.08
C PHE A 76 -2.62 16.61 -27.43
N GLY A 77 -2.53 17.52 -26.45
CA GLY A 77 -2.58 18.96 -26.71
C GLY A 77 -1.40 19.44 -27.56
N THR A 78 -0.17 19.04 -27.20
CA THR A 78 1.05 19.53 -27.88
C THR A 78 1.23 18.94 -29.29
N VAL A 79 0.88 17.67 -29.49
CA VAL A 79 1.00 17.00 -30.80
C VAL A 79 -0.09 17.47 -31.76
N PHE A 80 -1.31 17.73 -31.27
CA PHE A 80 -2.41 18.22 -32.10
C PHE A 80 -2.16 19.66 -32.56
N GLU A 81 -1.78 20.56 -31.65
CA GLU A 81 -1.37 21.93 -31.97
C GLU A 81 -0.26 21.96 -33.04
N LEU A 82 0.79 21.15 -32.87
CA LEU A 82 1.91 21.11 -33.82
C LEU A 82 1.48 20.62 -35.21
N LYS A 83 0.61 19.60 -35.28
CA LYS A 83 0.10 19.09 -36.57
C LYS A 83 -0.81 20.09 -37.28
N VAL A 84 -1.70 20.76 -36.53
CA VAL A 84 -2.59 21.80 -37.08
C VAL A 84 -1.78 22.99 -37.58
N PHE A 85 -0.78 23.43 -36.81
CA PHE A 85 0.13 24.49 -37.23
C PHE A 85 0.85 24.15 -38.54
N PHE A 86 1.44 22.95 -38.66
CA PHE A 86 2.10 22.52 -39.89
C PHE A 86 1.15 22.40 -41.09
N LEU A 87 -0.08 21.92 -40.87
CA LEU A 87 -1.09 21.82 -41.92
C LEU A 87 -1.50 23.21 -42.43
N SER A 88 -1.73 24.15 -41.52
CA SER A 88 -2.10 25.53 -41.86
C SER A 88 -0.97 26.26 -42.58
N PHE A 89 0.29 26.06 -42.15
CA PHE A 89 1.46 26.65 -42.79
C PHE A 89 1.64 26.14 -44.23
N ARG A 90 1.40 24.84 -44.46
CA ARG A 90 1.47 24.22 -45.79
C ARG A 90 0.34 24.68 -46.72
N PHE A 91 -0.86 24.95 -46.18
CA PHE A 91 -1.96 25.52 -46.96
C PHE A 91 -1.69 26.97 -47.38
N PHE A 92 -1.13 27.79 -46.48
CA PHE A 92 -0.81 29.19 -46.75
C PHE A 92 0.29 29.37 -47.81
N PHE A 93 1.22 28.43 -47.91
CA PHE A 93 2.31 28.46 -48.90
C PHE A 93 1.94 27.85 -50.27
N MET A 94 0.75 27.23 -50.40
CA MET A 94 0.28 26.55 -51.62
C MET A 94 -0.78 27.38 -52.39
N VAL A 95 -1.12 28.57 -51.89
CA VAL A 95 -1.92 29.61 -52.56
C VAL A 95 -0.98 30.74 -52.99
#